data_AF-A0A6L7YQV1-F1
#
_entry.id   AF-A0A6L7YQV1-F1
#
_cell.length_a   1.000
_cell.length_b   1.000
_cell.length_c   1.000
_cell.angle_alpha   90.00
_cell.angle_beta   90.00
_cell.angle_gamma   90.00
#
_symmetry.space_group_name_H-M   'P 1'
#
loop_
_entity.id
_entity.type
_entity.pdbx_description
1 polymer ?
#
loop_
_entity_poly.entity_id
_entity_poly.type
_entity_poly.pdbx_seq_one_letter_code
_entity_poly.pdbx_strand_id
1 'polypeptide(L)'
;MNSEDKQDDEVSAPKDGEELLRQALSEIEALPDSLEDVERERDQFKAMAQRAQADLVNYRRRVEEERQELQRNANANLIAKFLGVVDDFERAIGMLPEGAASLGWQEGLLLVKRNLENLLESEGVSKIEAEGKHFDPWEHEAVHYLET
;
A
#
# COMPACT_ATOMS: atom_id res chain seq x y z
N MET A 1 18.48 39.50 -101.19
CA MET A 1 17.85 40.33 -100.15
C MET A 1 16.92 39.40 -99.39
N ASN A 2 17.52 38.69 -98.43
CA ASN A 2 17.42 38.94 -96.98
C ASN A 2 16.12 38.32 -96.43
N SER A 3 16.21 37.23 -95.66
CA SER A 3 16.38 37.25 -94.19
C SER A 3 15.02 37.54 -93.52
N GLU A 4 14.45 36.76 -92.62
CA GLU A 4 15.00 35.78 -91.69
C GLU A 4 13.86 34.89 -91.19
N ASP A 5 14.21 33.62 -91.05
CA ASP A 5 13.57 32.59 -90.24
C ASP A 5 13.71 32.95 -88.75
N LYS A 6 12.65 32.84 -87.95
CA LYS A 6 12.74 32.79 -86.48
C LYS A 6 11.61 31.93 -85.91
N GLN A 7 11.97 30.68 -85.69
CA GLN A 7 11.40 29.75 -84.72
C GLN A 7 11.36 30.32 -83.30
N ASP A 8 10.30 29.88 -82.60
CA ASP A 8 10.24 29.40 -81.22
C ASP A 8 10.93 30.19 -80.11
N ASP A 9 10.13 30.65 -79.14
CA ASP A 9 10.45 30.44 -77.73
C ASP A 9 9.16 30.50 -76.91
N GLU A 10 8.48 29.35 -76.86
CA GLU A 10 7.53 29.03 -75.81
C GLU A 10 8.33 29.02 -74.50
N VAL A 11 8.21 30.09 -73.71
CA VAL A 11 8.88 30.24 -72.42
C VAL A 11 8.33 29.17 -71.47
N SER A 12 8.93 27.97 -71.51
CA SER A 12 8.73 26.94 -70.52
C SER A 12 9.27 27.46 -69.19
N ALA A 13 8.36 27.84 -68.29
CA ALA A 13 8.67 28.11 -66.89
C ALA A 13 9.53 26.97 -66.31
N PRO A 14 10.47 27.26 -65.39
CA PRO A 14 11.32 26.22 -64.80
C PRO A 14 10.45 25.27 -63.97
N LYS A 15 10.23 24.06 -64.50
CA LYS A 15 9.38 23.01 -63.91
C LYS A 15 9.77 22.67 -62.47
N ASP A 16 11.03 22.86 -62.11
CA ASP A 16 11.58 22.56 -60.77
C ASP A 16 11.03 23.49 -59.67
N GLY A 17 10.72 24.75 -59.98
CA GLY A 17 10.22 25.71 -58.98
C GLY A 17 8.74 25.53 -58.63
N GLU A 18 7.91 25.16 -59.62
CA GLU A 18 6.49 24.90 -59.43
C GLU A 18 6.24 23.57 -58.71
N GLU A 19 7.04 22.55 -59.00
CA GLU A 19 7.02 21.25 -58.30
C GLU A 19 7.39 21.42 -56.82
N LEU A 20 8.47 22.16 -56.52
CA LEU A 20 8.89 22.48 -55.15
C LEU A 20 7.84 23.28 -54.38
N LEU A 21 7.20 24.26 -55.03
CA LEU A 21 6.15 25.07 -54.41
C LEU A 21 4.91 24.22 -54.08
N ARG A 22 4.52 23.30 -54.98
CA ARG A 22 3.42 22.34 -54.74
C ARG A 22 3.74 21.39 -53.59
N GLN A 23 4.99 20.92 -53.52
CA GLN A 23 5.44 20.02 -52.45
C GLN A 23 5.44 20.72 -51.09
N ALA A 24 5.94 21.96 -51.02
CA ALA A 24 5.92 22.77 -49.81
C ALA A 24 4.49 23.12 -49.36
N LEU A 25 3.58 23.44 -50.30
CA LEU A 25 2.16 23.68 -50.00
C LEU A 25 1.47 22.42 -49.47
N SER A 26 1.76 21.25 -50.06
CA SER A 26 1.26 19.96 -49.57
C SER A 26 1.76 19.61 -48.17
N GLU A 27 3.02 19.92 -47.84
CA GLU A 27 3.56 19.72 -46.50
C GLU A 27 2.91 20.68 -45.48
N ILE A 28 2.67 21.93 -45.86
CA ILE A 28 1.96 22.91 -45.03
C ILE A 28 0.50 22.51 -44.80
N GLU A 29 -0.17 21.92 -45.79
CA GLU A 29 -1.53 21.41 -45.63
C GLU A 29 -1.60 20.16 -44.75
N ALA A 30 -0.55 19.32 -44.73
CA ALA A 30 -0.48 18.10 -43.90
C ALA A 30 0.06 18.34 -42.47
N LEU A 31 0.71 19.48 -42.23
CA LEU A 31 1.26 19.89 -40.93
C LEU A 31 0.21 19.92 -39.78
N PRO A 32 -1.01 20.45 -39.98
CA PRO A 32 -2.07 20.42 -38.96
C PRO A 32 -2.46 19.00 -38.55
N ASP A 33 -2.63 18.09 -39.51
CA ASP A 33 -3.00 16.70 -39.24
C ASP A 33 -1.88 15.99 -38.45
N SER A 34 -0.62 16.20 -38.85
CA SER A 34 0.54 15.67 -38.12
C SER A 34 0.66 16.24 -36.72
N LEU A 35 0.31 17.52 -36.51
CA LEU A 35 0.30 18.14 -35.19
C LEU A 35 -0.79 17.51 -34.32
N GLU A 36 -2.02 17.36 -34.83
CA GLU A 36 -3.12 16.73 -34.09
C GLU A 36 -2.79 15.29 -33.67
N ASP A 37 -2.12 14.51 -34.52
CA ASP A 37 -1.70 13.16 -34.20
C ASP A 37 -0.68 13.13 -33.05
N VAL A 38 0.33 14.02 -33.10
CA VAL A 38 1.33 14.15 -32.02
C VAL A 38 0.69 14.64 -30.72
N GLU A 39 -0.26 15.56 -30.79
CA GLU A 39 -1.00 16.03 -29.61
C GLU A 39 -1.84 14.92 -28.99
N ARG A 40 -2.48 14.10 -29.84
CA ARG A 40 -3.26 12.94 -29.40
C ARG A 40 -2.39 11.89 -28.73
N GLU A 41 -1.24 11.57 -29.30
CA GLU A 41 -0.27 10.65 -28.68
C GLU A 41 0.25 11.21 -27.35
N ARG A 42 0.62 12.49 -27.31
CA ARG A 42 1.04 13.19 -26.08
C ARG A 42 0.00 13.05 -24.99
N ASP A 43 -1.27 13.31 -25.31
CA ASP A 43 -2.35 13.29 -24.32
C ASP A 43 -2.67 11.86 -23.86
N GLN A 44 -2.58 10.87 -24.76
CA GLN A 44 -2.68 9.45 -24.40
C GLN A 44 -1.56 9.02 -23.43
N PHE A 45 -0.30 9.34 -23.73
CA PHE A 45 0.82 9.01 -22.85
C PHE A 45 0.73 9.74 -21.52
N LYS A 46 0.30 11.01 -21.52
CA LYS A 46 0.09 11.78 -20.30
C LYS A 46 -1.00 11.15 -19.43
N ALA A 47 -2.13 10.76 -20.01
CA ALA A 47 -3.20 10.08 -19.29
C ALA A 47 -2.73 8.71 -18.73
N MET A 48 -1.96 7.95 -19.51
CA MET A 48 -1.40 6.68 -19.06
C MET A 48 -0.41 6.87 -17.90
N ALA A 49 0.48 7.86 -18.00
CA ALA A 49 1.44 8.20 -16.95
C ALA A 49 0.74 8.65 -15.66
N GLN A 50 -0.32 9.46 -15.77
CA GLN A 50 -1.12 9.89 -14.62
C GLN A 50 -1.81 8.72 -13.92
N ARG A 51 -2.39 7.78 -14.68
CA ARG A 51 -2.99 6.55 -14.11
C ARG A 51 -1.93 5.68 -13.44
N ALA A 52 -0.82 5.42 -14.12
CA ALA A 52 0.28 4.63 -13.56
C ALA A 52 0.83 5.25 -12.27
N GLN A 53 0.95 6.58 -12.21
CA GLN A 53 1.35 7.28 -11.00
C GLN A 53 0.32 7.10 -9.87
N ALA A 54 -0.97 7.22 -10.16
CA ALA A 54 -2.03 7.00 -9.17
C ALA A 54 -2.02 5.55 -8.66
N ASP A 55 -1.87 4.57 -9.55
CA ASP A 55 -1.80 3.15 -9.20
C ASP A 55 -0.58 2.86 -8.31
N LEU A 56 0.57 3.46 -8.59
CA LEU A 56 1.76 3.33 -7.75
C LEU A 56 1.56 3.93 -6.35
N VAL A 57 0.89 5.07 -6.24
CA VAL A 57 0.57 5.68 -4.95
C VAL A 57 -0.37 4.78 -4.15
N ASN A 58 -1.43 4.28 -4.79
CA ASN A 58 -2.38 3.36 -4.16
C ASN A 58 -1.71 2.05 -3.73
N TYR A 59 -0.85 1.49 -4.58
CA TYR A 59 -0.08 0.28 -4.28
C TYR A 59 0.84 0.48 -3.09
N ARG A 60 1.61 1.58 -3.04
CA ARG A 60 2.49 1.89 -1.90
C ARG A 60 1.70 2.00 -0.60
N ARG A 61 0.56 2.68 -0.61
CA ARG A 61 -0.32 2.79 0.57
C ARG A 61 -0.77 1.40 1.03
N ARG A 62 -1.25 0.57 0.10
CA ARG A 62 -1.70 -0.79 0.41
C ARG A 62 -0.58 -1.66 0.99
N VAL A 63 0.61 -1.62 0.40
CA VAL A 63 1.75 -2.39 0.89
C VAL A 63 2.18 -1.97 2.29
N GLU A 64 2.13 -0.68 2.61
CA GLU A 64 2.45 -0.21 3.96
C GLU A 64 1.40 -0.68 4.98
N GLU A 65 0.12 -0.62 4.62
CA GLU A 65 -1.00 -1.15 5.44
C GLU A 65 -0.83 -2.66 5.68
N GLU A 66 -0.59 -3.44 4.61
CA GLU A 66 -0.35 -4.88 4.68
C GLU A 66 0.88 -5.20 5.55
N ARG A 67 1.97 -4.44 5.42
CA ARG A 67 3.18 -4.63 6.25
C ARG A 67 2.89 -4.41 7.73
N GLN A 68 2.12 -3.36 8.07
CA GLN A 68 1.73 -3.08 9.45
C GLN A 68 0.80 -4.15 10.01
N GLU A 69 -0.10 -4.68 9.20
CA GLU A 69 -0.96 -5.80 9.59
C GLU A 69 -0.15 -7.09 9.82
N LEU A 70 0.80 -7.39 8.92
CA LEU A 70 1.68 -8.56 9.04
C LEU A 70 2.53 -8.49 10.31
N GLN A 71 3.05 -7.31 10.65
CA GLN A 71 3.78 -7.09 11.90
C GLN A 71 2.88 -7.30 13.13
N ARG A 72 1.66 -6.77 13.13
CA ARG A 72 0.69 -6.96 14.22
C ARG A 72 0.33 -8.44 14.39
N ASN A 73 0.03 -9.14 13.30
CA ASN A 73 -0.35 -10.55 13.31
C ASN A 73 0.82 -11.46 13.72
N ALA A 74 2.05 -11.14 13.30
CA ALA A 74 3.24 -11.87 13.73
C ALA A 74 3.45 -11.77 15.25
N ASN A 75 3.30 -10.57 15.81
CA ASN A 75 3.40 -10.35 17.26
C ASN A 75 2.27 -11.07 18.01
N ALA A 76 1.02 -11.03 17.50
CA ALA A 76 -0.13 -11.68 18.12
C ALA A 76 0.09 -13.19 18.34
N ASN A 77 0.65 -13.90 17.36
CA ASN A 77 0.93 -15.33 17.49
C ASN A 77 1.99 -15.64 18.54
N LEU A 78 3.00 -14.78 18.68
CA LEU A 78 4.04 -14.94 19.70
C LEU A 78 3.47 -14.67 21.09
N ILE A 79 2.70 -13.58 21.23
CA ILE A 79 2.05 -13.19 22.48
C ILE A 79 1.08 -14.29 22.93
N ALA A 80 0.26 -14.84 22.04
CA ALA A 80 -0.68 -15.92 22.39
C ALA A 80 0.02 -17.14 23.00
N LYS A 81 1.20 -17.52 22.47
CA LYS A 81 2.02 -18.60 23.06
C LYS A 81 2.64 -18.19 24.40
N PHE A 82 2.98 -16.91 24.55
CA PHE A 82 3.53 -16.37 25.79
C PHE A 82 2.49 -16.30 26.91
N LEU A 83 1.20 -16.08 26.60
CA LEU A 83 0.12 -16.09 27.60
C LEU A 83 0.09 -17.39 28.41
N GLY A 84 0.33 -18.55 27.78
CA GLY A 84 0.40 -19.83 28.51
C GLY A 84 1.53 -19.87 29.57
N VAL A 85 2.64 -19.17 29.32
CA VAL A 85 3.73 -19.05 30.30
C VAL A 85 3.33 -18.11 31.46
N VAL A 86 2.58 -17.06 31.15
CA VAL A 86 2.01 -16.16 32.18
C VAL A 86 1.01 -16.93 33.05
N ASP A 87 0.14 -17.73 32.45
CA ASP A 87 -0.83 -18.57 33.17
C ASP A 87 -0.14 -19.58 34.08
N ASP A 88 0.92 -20.23 33.61
CA ASP A 88 1.72 -21.16 34.41
C ASP A 88 2.42 -20.44 35.56
N PHE A 89 2.90 -19.21 35.34
CA PHE A 89 3.49 -18.38 36.39
C PHE A 89 2.46 -17.98 37.44
N GLU A 90 1.26 -17.55 37.04
CA GLU A 90 0.16 -17.25 37.96
C GLU A 90 -0.26 -18.48 38.77
N ARG A 91 -0.37 -19.64 38.10
CA ARG A 91 -0.66 -20.92 38.75
C ARG A 91 0.41 -21.29 39.77
N ALA A 92 1.68 -21.14 39.40
CA ALA A 92 2.79 -21.41 40.31
C ALA A 92 2.71 -20.53 41.56
N ILE A 93 2.46 -19.22 41.40
CA ILE A 93 2.26 -18.29 42.52
C ILE A 93 1.09 -18.71 43.41
N GLY A 94 -0.05 -19.07 42.81
CA GLY A 94 -1.25 -19.49 43.55
C GLY A 94 -1.11 -20.82 44.30
N MET A 95 -0.16 -21.67 43.90
CA MET A 95 0.11 -22.96 44.55
C MET A 95 1.17 -22.87 45.66
N LEU A 96 1.80 -21.71 45.90
CA LEU A 96 2.75 -21.57 47.00
C LEU A 96 2.05 -21.78 48.35
N PRO A 97 2.52 -22.73 49.20
CA PRO A 97 1.98 -22.90 50.54
C PRO A 97 2.18 -21.63 51.38
N GLU A 98 1.22 -21.33 52.26
CA GLU A 98 1.38 -20.26 53.24
C GLU A 98 2.66 -20.48 54.07
N GLY A 99 3.54 -19.48 54.10
CA GLY A 99 4.83 -19.53 54.79
C GLY A 99 5.98 -20.24 54.05
N ALA A 100 5.77 -20.76 52.83
CA ALA A 100 6.83 -21.39 52.04
C ALA A 100 7.84 -20.39 51.44
N ALA A 101 7.44 -19.12 51.31
CA ALA A 101 8.27 -18.04 50.81
C ALA A 101 8.34 -16.91 51.85
N SER A 102 9.50 -16.27 51.96
CA SER A 102 9.60 -15.04 52.76
C SER A 102 8.73 -13.94 52.14
N LEU A 103 8.26 -13.00 52.98
CA LEU A 103 7.48 -11.84 52.54
C LEU A 103 8.12 -11.12 51.34
N GLY A 104 9.45 -10.93 51.37
CA GLY A 104 10.18 -10.29 50.26
C GLY A 104 10.18 -11.10 48.96
N TRP A 105 10.12 -12.43 49.04
CA TRP A 105 9.98 -13.29 47.85
C TRP A 105 8.58 -13.16 47.24
N GLN A 106 7.54 -13.12 48.07
CA GLN A 106 6.15 -12.95 47.59
C GLN A 106 5.96 -11.59 46.92
N GLU A 107 6.46 -10.51 47.52
CA GLU A 107 6.44 -9.17 46.91
C GLU A 107 7.20 -9.14 45.58
N GLY A 108 8.37 -9.78 45.50
CA GLY A 108 9.14 -9.86 44.26
C GLY A 108 8.38 -10.56 43.13
N LEU A 109 7.71 -11.67 43.42
CA LEU A 109 6.89 -12.40 42.46
C LEU A 109 5.68 -11.58 41.98
N LEU A 110 4.99 -10.90 42.89
CA LEU A 110 3.88 -10.00 42.55
C LEU A 110 4.34 -8.82 41.68
N LEU A 111 5.53 -8.28 41.92
CA LEU A 111 6.11 -7.23 41.08
C LEU A 111 6.39 -7.73 39.66
N VAL A 112 6.93 -8.95 39.52
CA VAL A 112 7.14 -9.57 38.21
C VAL A 112 5.81 -9.77 37.49
N LYS A 113 4.77 -10.27 38.17
CA LYS A 113 3.41 -10.40 37.60
C LYS A 113 2.92 -9.07 37.04
N ARG A 114 2.99 -7.99 37.84
CA ARG A 114 2.56 -6.66 37.39
C ARG A 114 3.36 -6.15 36.19
N ASN A 115 4.66 -6.43 36.14
CA ASN A 115 5.49 -6.05 35.00
C ASN A 115 5.13 -6.83 33.73
N LEU A 116 4.74 -8.10 33.85
CA LEU A 116 4.25 -8.90 32.73
C LEU A 116 2.91 -8.35 32.20
N GLU A 117 1.99 -7.99 33.10
CA GLU A 117 0.71 -7.36 32.73
C GLU A 117 0.95 -6.03 31.99
N ASN A 118 1.80 -5.16 32.54
CA ASN A 118 2.14 -3.89 31.89
C ASN A 118 2.79 -4.08 30.51
N LEU A 119 3.60 -5.13 30.33
CA LEU A 119 4.22 -5.45 29.05
C LEU A 119 3.15 -5.83 28.02
N LEU A 120 2.21 -6.70 28.39
CA LEU A 120 1.10 -7.09 27.53
C LEU A 120 0.24 -5.88 27.15
N GLU A 121 -0.10 -5.02 28.11
CA GLU A 121 -0.83 -3.78 27.85
C GLU A 121 -0.10 -2.86 26.88
N SER A 122 1.23 -2.74 26.99
CA SER A 122 2.05 -1.93 26.09
C SER A 122 2.06 -2.45 24.64
N GLU A 123 1.87 -3.76 24.46
CA GLU A 123 1.71 -4.41 23.16
C GLU A 123 0.24 -4.42 22.68
N GLY A 124 -0.66 -3.73 23.40
CA GLY A 124 -2.07 -3.59 23.04
C GLY A 124 -2.97 -4.76 23.47
N VAL A 125 -2.51 -5.58 24.42
CA VAL A 125 -3.22 -6.76 24.91
C VAL A 125 -3.78 -6.45 26.29
N SER A 126 -5.10 -6.54 26.45
CA SER A 126 -5.77 -6.37 27.74
C SER A 126 -6.48 -7.64 28.17
N LYS A 127 -6.56 -7.85 29.49
CA LYS A 127 -7.34 -8.96 30.06
C LYS A 127 -8.83 -8.76 29.77
N ILE A 128 -9.51 -9.82 29.38
CA ILE A 128 -10.97 -9.86 29.25
C ILE A 128 -11.54 -10.18 30.64
N GLU A 129 -12.33 -9.27 31.19
CA GLU A 129 -12.97 -9.44 32.49
C GLU A 129 -14.20 -10.36 32.36
N ALA A 130 -14.12 -11.57 32.91
CA ALA A 130 -15.21 -12.55 32.82
C ALA A 130 -16.04 -12.65 34.11
N GLU A 131 -15.42 -12.43 35.28
CA GLU A 131 -16.08 -12.65 36.57
C GLU A 131 -17.16 -11.60 36.84
N GLY A 132 -18.41 -12.05 37.04
CA GLY A 132 -19.56 -11.17 37.27
C GLY A 132 -20.06 -10.40 36.04
N LYS A 133 -19.50 -10.65 34.85
CA LYS A 133 -19.98 -10.08 33.57
C LYS A 133 -20.97 -11.01 32.89
N HIS A 134 -21.80 -10.45 32.00
CA HIS A 134 -22.62 -11.27 31.12
C HIS A 134 -21.73 -12.05 30.14
N PHE A 135 -22.10 -13.30 29.87
CA PHE A 135 -21.40 -14.12 28.91
C PHE A 135 -21.58 -13.58 27.48
N ASP A 136 -20.48 -13.32 26.78
CA ASP A 136 -20.44 -12.95 25.36
C ASP A 136 -19.64 -14.02 24.59
N PRO A 137 -20.24 -14.75 23.63
CA PRO A 137 -19.54 -15.74 22.81
C PRO A 137 -18.34 -15.21 22.01
N TRP A 138 -18.25 -13.89 21.78
CA TRP A 138 -17.12 -13.28 21.07
C TRP A 138 -15.89 -13.11 21.97
N GLU A 139 -16.08 -13.01 23.28
CA GLU A 139 -15.02 -12.72 24.25
C GLU A 139 -14.77 -13.90 25.21
N HIS A 140 -15.76 -14.78 25.40
CA HIS A 140 -15.75 -15.84 26.40
C HIS A 140 -15.95 -17.22 25.79
N GLU A 141 -15.13 -18.19 26.24
CA GLU A 141 -15.32 -19.61 25.95
C GLU A 141 -16.03 -20.30 27.13
N ALA A 142 -17.21 -20.88 26.88
CA ALA A 142 -17.97 -21.59 27.91
C ALA A 142 -17.44 -23.02 28.09
N VAL A 143 -16.82 -23.28 29.24
CA VAL A 143 -16.26 -24.61 29.59
C VAL A 143 -17.13 -25.41 30.55
N HIS A 144 -17.88 -24.76 31.45
CA HIS A 144 -18.79 -25.41 32.39
C HIS A 144 -19.90 -24.46 32.84
N TYR A 145 -21.06 -25.02 33.19
CA TYR A 145 -22.17 -24.26 33.78
C TYR A 145 -22.17 -24.48 35.29
N LEU A 146 -22.02 -23.40 36.06
CA LEU A 146 -22.20 -23.42 37.51
C LEU A 146 -23.66 -23.09 37.81
N GLU A 147 -24.39 -24.04 38.40
CA GLU A 147 -25.69 -23.73 39.02
C GLU A 147 -25.44 -22.83 40.23
N THR A 148 -25.80 -21.57 40.09
CA THR A 148 -25.88 -20.58 41.18
C THR A 148 -27.26 -20.54 41.81
#